data_AF-A0A6J5ZTD1-F1
#
_entry.id   AF-A0A6J5ZTD1-F1
#
_cell.length_a   1.000
_cell.length_b   1.000
_cell.length_c   1.000
_cell.angle_alpha   90.00
_cell.angle_beta   90.00
_cell.angle_gamma   90.00
#
_symmetry.space_group_name_H-M   'P 1'
#
loop_
_entity.id
_entity.type
_entity.pdbx_description
1 polymer ?
#
loop_
_entity_poly.entity_id
_entity_poly.type
_entity_poly.pdbx_seq_one_letter_code
_entity_poly.pdbx_strand_id
1 'polypeptide(L)'
;MLVVGLALLGVAGYYGLLTSYFDQTPKEAVDALIGLGFGGSLISVFARLGGGIFTKAADVGADLVGKVEAGIPEDDPRNPAVIADNVGDNVGDCAGMAADLFETYAVTAVAVMLLGVLTFNEQTAVALYPLVLGAVAIIASIIGTFAVRSEKGNVERALYQGLAVSGIIAAIAFYPITAWMMDGITFKSVAGAATAPSVINLYLCSLVGIVVTALLFVITDYYTSTRFRPVRKTAEASQTGHATNIISGLAQGLQATALPALVLVLGVLCSWKLAGGGVQGIYGIGVAVMGQLSLTGLIVALDAFGPITDNAGGIAEMANMPEEVRNVTDPLDAVGNTTKAVTKGYAIGSAVLAAIVLFAGFKAELAAEGVVTSFPIDDPAILMGLLIGGMMVTLFAALSMEAVGRAGGMVVEEVRRQFREKPGIMDGTEQPDYGTCVSIVTASAQREMIIPSLIPIVVTTVVGLISVAALGGLLIGVIVVGFFFAVMMTAGGGAWDNAKKLIEDGAFGGKGSEAHAASVTGDTVGDPFKDTAGPAINPMIKVANIVAILIIPIIT
;
A
#
# COMPACT_ATOMS: atom_id res chain seq x y z
N MET A 1 -0.46 -2.64 15.78
CA MET A 1 -0.38 -1.60 16.84
C MET A 1 0.98 -0.91 16.92
N LEU A 2 2.11 -1.63 16.97
CA LEU A 2 3.44 -1.00 17.04
C LEU A 2 3.69 0.00 15.91
N VAL A 3 3.38 -0.38 14.66
CA VAL A 3 3.54 0.48 13.46
C VAL A 3 2.85 1.84 13.64
N VAL A 4 1.54 1.84 13.90
CA VAL A 4 0.76 3.08 14.07
C VAL A 4 1.11 3.83 15.36
N GLY A 5 1.45 3.12 16.43
CA GLY A 5 1.86 3.72 17.70
C GLY A 5 3.20 4.44 17.59
N LEU A 6 4.17 3.85 16.91
CA LEU A 6 5.48 4.46 16.64
C LEU A 6 5.34 5.62 15.64
N ALA A 7 4.48 5.51 14.62
CA ALA A 7 4.21 6.61 13.70
C ALA A 7 3.62 7.81 14.44
N LEU A 8 2.59 7.58 15.26
CA LEU A 8 1.98 8.63 16.07
C LEU A 8 2.97 9.21 17.10
N LEU A 9 3.76 8.36 17.77
CA LEU A 9 4.78 8.80 18.72
C LEU A 9 5.87 9.64 18.02
N GLY A 10 6.29 9.25 16.83
CA GLY A 10 7.27 9.99 16.03
C GLY A 10 6.75 11.39 15.68
N VAL A 11 5.53 11.48 15.16
CA VAL A 11 4.93 12.78 14.77
C VAL A 11 4.59 13.63 16.00
N ALA A 12 3.85 13.08 16.97
CA ALA A 12 3.40 13.83 18.15
C ALA A 12 4.54 14.17 19.10
N GLY A 13 5.50 13.24 19.28
CA GLY A 13 6.68 13.45 20.10
C GLY A 13 7.61 14.51 19.51
N TYR A 14 7.86 14.46 18.20
CA TYR A 14 8.68 15.47 17.54
C TYR A 14 7.99 16.84 17.54
N TYR A 15 6.69 16.91 17.21
CA TYR A 15 5.90 18.14 17.32
C TYR A 15 5.95 18.72 18.73
N GLY A 16 5.64 17.91 19.74
CA GLY A 16 5.59 18.34 21.14
C GLY A 16 6.95 18.82 21.66
N LEU A 17 8.04 18.19 21.25
CA LEU A 17 9.40 18.61 21.58
C LEU A 17 9.73 19.97 20.96
N LEU A 18 9.40 20.19 19.68
CA LEU A 18 9.64 21.46 19.01
C LEU A 18 8.81 22.61 19.61
N THR A 19 7.53 22.37 19.89
CA THR A 19 6.65 23.44 20.41
C THR A 19 6.85 23.72 21.90
N SER A 20 7.22 22.72 22.70
CA SER A 20 7.24 22.84 24.17
C SER A 20 8.63 23.04 24.76
N TYR A 21 9.69 22.54 24.08
CA TYR A 21 11.07 22.65 24.56
C TYR A 21 11.91 23.62 23.72
N PHE A 22 11.64 23.72 22.42
CA PHE A 22 12.35 24.64 21.51
C PHE A 22 11.55 25.91 21.19
N ASP A 23 10.38 26.09 21.81
CA ASP A 23 9.49 27.26 21.65
C ASP A 23 9.17 27.61 20.17
N GLN A 24 9.18 26.62 19.28
CA GLN A 24 8.82 26.82 17.88
C GLN A 24 7.32 27.02 17.73
N THR A 25 6.93 27.84 16.76
CA THR A 25 5.52 28.00 16.40
C THR A 25 4.95 26.70 15.82
N PRO A 26 3.63 26.46 15.90
CA PRO A 26 3.01 25.29 15.27
C PRO A 26 3.34 25.13 13.78
N LYS A 27 3.46 26.24 13.03
CA LYS A 27 3.87 26.20 11.62
C LYS A 27 5.30 25.71 11.46
N GLU A 28 6.26 26.31 12.15
CA GLU A 28 7.68 25.90 12.08
C GLU A 28 7.87 24.43 12.49
N ALA A 29 7.16 24.00 13.54
CA ALA A 29 7.19 22.61 13.97
C ALA A 29 6.63 21.65 12.92
N VAL A 30 5.57 22.04 12.20
CA VAL A 30 4.99 21.25 11.11
C VAL A 30 5.88 21.24 9.88
N ASP A 31 6.58 22.33 9.57
CA ASP A 31 7.54 22.36 8.46
C ASP A 31 8.71 21.41 8.71
N ALA A 32 9.21 21.36 9.95
CA ALA A 32 10.22 20.39 10.34
C ALA A 32 9.73 18.93 10.21
N LEU A 33 8.43 18.67 10.42
CA LEU A 33 7.83 17.35 10.23
C LEU A 33 7.77 16.90 8.78
N ILE A 34 7.85 17.80 7.80
CA ILE A 34 7.96 17.42 6.38
C ILE A 34 9.23 16.59 6.16
N GLY A 35 10.33 16.93 6.86
CA GLY A 35 11.56 16.14 6.84
C GLY A 35 11.40 14.74 7.43
N LEU A 36 10.60 14.59 8.51
CA LEU A 36 10.24 13.28 9.05
C LEU A 36 9.44 12.47 8.02
N GLY A 37 8.46 13.11 7.37
CA GLY A 37 7.68 12.52 6.30
C GLY A 37 8.56 12.01 5.15
N PHE A 38 9.49 12.86 4.67
CA PHE A 38 10.44 12.49 3.63
C PHE A 38 11.32 11.30 4.01
N GLY A 39 11.87 11.28 5.23
CA GLY A 39 12.65 10.14 5.73
C GLY A 39 11.83 8.85 5.76
N GLY A 40 10.57 8.93 6.20
CA GLY A 40 9.62 7.81 6.16
C GLY A 40 9.36 7.31 4.74
N SER A 41 9.02 8.21 3.80
CA SER A 41 8.74 7.89 2.40
C SER A 41 9.93 7.29 1.68
N LEU A 42 11.13 7.82 1.93
CA LEU A 42 12.36 7.29 1.36
C LEU A 42 12.58 5.84 1.81
N ILE A 43 12.59 5.59 3.12
CA ILE A 43 12.77 4.23 3.68
C ILE A 43 11.68 3.29 3.17
N SER A 44 10.43 3.75 3.09
CA SER A 44 9.31 2.96 2.61
C SER A 44 9.48 2.52 1.15
N VAL A 45 9.84 3.43 0.22
CA VAL A 45 10.08 3.07 -1.19
C VAL A 45 11.18 2.01 -1.31
N PHE A 46 12.31 2.21 -0.62
CA PHE A 46 13.42 1.26 -0.66
C PHE A 46 13.06 -0.08 -0.02
N ALA A 47 12.38 -0.09 1.12
CA ALA A 47 11.95 -1.32 1.79
C ALA A 47 10.94 -2.09 0.94
N ARG A 48 10.01 -1.40 0.26
CA ARG A 48 9.02 -2.04 -0.60
C ARG A 48 9.60 -2.61 -1.89
N LEU A 49 10.45 -1.84 -2.58
CA LEU A 49 11.11 -2.33 -3.78
C LEU A 49 12.13 -3.41 -3.48
N GLY A 50 13.03 -3.15 -2.53
CA GLY A 50 14.08 -4.10 -2.15
C GLY A 50 13.49 -5.39 -1.61
N GLY A 51 12.52 -5.28 -0.69
CA GLY A 51 11.82 -6.44 -0.14
C GLY A 51 11.01 -7.19 -1.20
N GLY A 52 10.27 -6.47 -2.06
CA GLY A 52 9.50 -7.05 -3.17
C GLY A 52 10.36 -7.80 -4.18
N ILE A 53 11.49 -7.20 -4.61
CA ILE A 53 12.45 -7.85 -5.52
C ILE A 53 13.04 -9.10 -4.86
N PHE A 54 13.38 -9.04 -3.57
CA PHE A 54 13.91 -10.19 -2.84
C PHE A 54 12.91 -11.35 -2.82
N THR A 55 11.69 -11.11 -2.31
CA THR A 55 10.69 -12.16 -2.14
C THR A 55 10.25 -12.74 -3.47
N LYS A 56 9.84 -11.91 -4.43
CA LYS A 56 9.29 -12.43 -5.69
C LYS A 56 10.33 -13.05 -6.60
N ALA A 57 11.60 -12.66 -6.51
CA ALA A 57 12.66 -13.36 -7.22
C ALA A 57 12.89 -14.77 -6.66
N ALA A 58 12.79 -14.93 -5.33
CA ALA A 58 12.92 -16.22 -4.67
C ALA A 58 11.71 -17.12 -4.97
N ASP A 59 10.50 -16.60 -4.79
CA ASP A 59 9.20 -17.23 -5.03
C ASP A 59 9.11 -17.77 -6.47
N VAL A 60 9.28 -16.91 -7.48
CA VAL A 60 9.26 -17.31 -8.90
C VAL A 60 10.32 -18.39 -9.21
N GLY A 61 11.50 -18.29 -8.61
CA GLY A 61 12.56 -19.27 -8.80
C GLY A 61 12.26 -20.62 -8.16
N ALA A 62 11.71 -20.60 -6.94
CA ALA A 62 11.32 -21.78 -6.20
C ALA A 62 10.17 -22.51 -6.89
N ASP A 63 9.12 -21.78 -7.27
CA ASP A 63 7.88 -22.34 -7.82
C ASP A 63 8.05 -22.89 -9.23
N LEU A 64 8.73 -22.16 -10.12
CA LEU A 64 8.90 -22.63 -11.50
C LEU A 64 9.73 -23.92 -11.54
N VAL A 65 10.86 -23.96 -10.85
CA VAL A 65 11.73 -25.14 -10.92
C VAL A 65 11.21 -26.27 -10.03
N GLY A 66 10.68 -25.95 -8.85
CA GLY A 66 10.13 -26.94 -7.93
C GLY A 66 8.83 -27.57 -8.46
N LYS A 67 7.77 -26.76 -8.61
CA LYS A 67 6.42 -27.26 -8.92
C LYS A 67 6.27 -27.67 -10.38
N VAL A 68 6.79 -26.87 -11.31
CA VAL A 68 6.53 -27.07 -12.76
C VAL A 68 7.54 -28.01 -13.40
N GLU A 69 8.83 -27.85 -13.10
CA GLU A 69 9.88 -28.66 -13.75
C GLU A 69 10.19 -29.96 -13.00
N ALA A 70 10.39 -29.90 -11.69
CA ALA A 70 10.76 -31.05 -10.88
C ALA A 70 9.56 -31.85 -10.34
N GLY A 71 8.38 -31.23 -10.27
CA GLY A 71 7.16 -31.85 -9.75
C GLY A 71 7.24 -32.16 -8.24
N ILE A 72 8.02 -31.39 -7.49
CA ILE A 72 8.09 -31.49 -6.02
C ILE A 72 7.04 -30.58 -5.36
N PRO A 73 6.62 -30.89 -4.11
CA PRO A 73 5.74 -30.02 -3.34
C PRO A 73 6.22 -28.57 -3.21
N GLU A 74 5.27 -27.68 -2.91
CA GLU A 74 5.53 -26.31 -2.44
C GLU A 74 6.30 -26.34 -1.13
N ASP A 75 7.26 -25.43 -0.95
CA ASP A 75 8.15 -25.37 0.21
C ASP A 75 8.97 -26.65 0.51
N ASP A 76 9.17 -27.53 -0.48
CA ASP A 76 9.91 -28.77 -0.25
C ASP A 76 11.36 -28.46 0.18
N PRO A 77 11.87 -29.09 1.25
CA PRO A 77 13.21 -28.82 1.77
C PRO A 77 14.33 -29.14 0.77
N ARG A 78 14.06 -29.92 -0.28
CA ARG A 78 15.01 -30.19 -1.37
C ARG A 78 15.22 -28.97 -2.27
N ASN A 79 14.28 -28.03 -2.32
CA ASN A 79 14.40 -26.84 -3.15
C ASN A 79 15.39 -25.83 -2.53
N PRO A 80 16.53 -25.50 -3.17
CA PRO A 80 17.49 -24.54 -2.63
C PRO A 80 16.94 -23.10 -2.49
N ALA A 81 15.83 -22.77 -3.16
CA ALA A 81 15.23 -21.44 -3.07
C ALA A 81 14.25 -21.27 -1.89
N VAL A 82 13.77 -22.34 -1.25
CA VAL A 82 12.70 -22.27 -0.23
C VAL A 82 13.02 -21.36 0.96
N ILE A 83 14.28 -21.35 1.41
CA ILE A 83 14.69 -20.47 2.52
C ILE A 83 14.68 -19.01 2.07
N ALA A 84 15.09 -18.72 0.84
CA ALA A 84 15.04 -17.36 0.32
C ALA A 84 13.58 -16.89 0.16
N ASP A 85 12.68 -17.80 -0.20
CA ASP A 85 11.25 -17.53 -0.34
C ASP A 85 10.61 -17.15 1.00
N ASN A 86 10.72 -18.04 2.00
CA ASN A 86 10.14 -17.81 3.34
C ASN A 86 10.78 -16.60 4.04
N VAL A 87 12.10 -16.36 3.87
CA VAL A 87 12.75 -15.11 4.34
C VAL A 87 12.18 -13.91 3.60
N GLY A 88 11.88 -14.06 2.32
CA GLY A 88 11.26 -13.07 1.47
C GLY A 88 9.94 -12.56 2.01
N ASP A 89 9.04 -13.43 2.46
CA ASP A 89 7.74 -13.00 3.02
C ASP A 89 7.93 -12.08 4.25
N ASN A 90 8.96 -12.35 5.05
CA ASN A 90 9.28 -11.53 6.21
C ASN A 90 9.87 -10.16 5.79
N VAL A 91 10.76 -10.15 4.80
CA VAL A 91 11.46 -8.93 4.34
C VAL A 91 10.56 -8.05 3.47
N GLY A 92 9.80 -8.63 2.56
CA GLY A 92 8.91 -7.94 1.62
C GLY A 92 7.53 -7.70 2.20
N ASP A 93 6.79 -8.77 2.47
CA ASP A 93 5.37 -8.68 2.84
C ASP A 93 5.19 -8.11 4.27
N CYS A 94 6.04 -8.50 5.22
CA CYS A 94 5.97 -7.97 6.59
C CYS A 94 6.69 -6.63 6.78
N ALA A 95 8.01 -6.56 6.52
CA ALA A 95 8.77 -5.34 6.80
C ALA A 95 8.45 -4.20 5.80
N GLY A 96 8.31 -4.52 4.51
CA GLY A 96 7.87 -3.57 3.48
C GLY A 96 6.45 -3.05 3.73
N MET A 97 5.48 -3.97 3.93
CA MET A 97 4.40 -3.86 4.94
C MET A 97 4.41 -2.66 5.86
N ALA A 98 4.98 -2.93 7.01
CA ALA A 98 5.05 -2.03 8.14
C ALA A 98 5.63 -0.66 7.75
N ALA A 99 6.65 -0.61 6.89
CA ALA A 99 7.24 0.65 6.45
C ALA A 99 6.28 1.52 5.62
N ASP A 100 5.55 0.94 4.66
CA ASP A 100 4.54 1.65 3.86
C ASP A 100 3.38 2.16 4.70
N LEU A 101 2.85 1.34 5.62
CA LEU A 101 1.75 1.79 6.48
C LEU A 101 2.19 2.76 7.58
N PHE A 102 3.41 2.61 8.13
CA PHE A 102 4.01 3.60 9.03
C PHE A 102 4.07 4.96 8.35
N GLU A 103 4.66 4.99 7.16
CA GLU A 103 4.85 6.20 6.39
C GLU A 103 3.52 6.80 5.96
N THR A 104 2.58 5.98 5.47
CA THR A 104 1.24 6.43 5.08
C THR A 104 0.58 7.15 6.25
N TYR A 105 0.68 6.57 7.44
CA TYR A 105 0.11 7.16 8.64
C TYR A 105 0.79 8.48 9.02
N ALA A 106 2.12 8.49 9.12
CA ALA A 106 2.89 9.65 9.54
C ALA A 106 2.76 10.82 8.55
N VAL A 107 2.97 10.55 7.26
CA VAL A 107 2.93 11.56 6.19
C VAL A 107 1.54 12.15 6.05
N THR A 108 0.49 11.33 6.12
CA THR A 108 -0.88 11.85 6.03
C THR A 108 -1.20 12.73 7.24
N ALA A 109 -0.83 12.30 8.45
CA ALA A 109 -1.03 13.11 9.64
C ALA A 109 -0.34 14.48 9.48
N VAL A 110 0.94 14.48 9.07
CA VAL A 110 1.71 15.71 8.81
C VAL A 110 1.08 16.57 7.71
N ALA A 111 0.57 15.96 6.62
CA ALA A 111 -0.09 16.69 5.54
C ALA A 111 -1.37 17.39 6.02
N VAL A 112 -2.17 16.71 6.85
CA VAL A 112 -3.39 17.30 7.44
C VAL A 112 -3.02 18.38 8.45
N MET A 113 -1.96 18.20 9.24
CA MET A 113 -1.43 19.23 10.14
C MET A 113 -1.02 20.48 9.35
N LEU A 114 -0.23 20.30 8.28
CA LEU A 114 0.25 21.39 7.42
C LEU A 114 -0.91 22.17 6.81
N LEU A 115 -1.86 21.45 6.21
CA LEU A 115 -3.06 22.07 5.65
C LEU A 115 -3.86 22.82 6.73
N GLY A 116 -3.97 22.25 7.93
CA GLY A 116 -4.64 22.87 9.07
C GLY A 116 -3.98 24.20 9.47
N VAL A 117 -2.67 24.19 9.76
CA VAL A 117 -1.95 25.40 10.21
C VAL A 117 -1.88 26.49 9.14
N LEU A 118 -1.97 26.13 7.85
CA LEU A 118 -2.06 27.09 6.74
C LEU A 118 -3.47 27.66 6.55
N THR A 119 -4.51 26.96 6.99
CA THR A 119 -5.91 27.31 6.70
C THR A 119 -6.62 28.03 7.85
N PHE A 120 -6.30 27.71 9.10
CA PHE A 120 -7.04 28.17 10.30
C PHE A 120 -6.22 29.07 11.22
N ASN A 121 -6.87 29.98 11.95
CA ASN A 121 -6.21 30.86 12.92
C ASN A 121 -5.73 30.10 14.16
N GLU A 122 -6.49 29.10 14.60
CA GLU A 122 -6.23 28.29 15.80
C GLU A 122 -5.22 27.17 15.52
N GLN A 123 -4.00 27.55 15.12
CA GLN A 123 -2.98 26.63 14.59
C GLN A 123 -2.69 25.42 15.49
N THR A 124 -2.62 25.60 16.81
CA THR A 124 -2.35 24.49 17.75
C THR A 124 -3.47 23.45 17.74
N ALA A 125 -4.73 23.88 17.71
CA ALA A 125 -5.87 22.97 17.75
C ALA A 125 -5.92 22.12 16.48
N VAL A 126 -5.76 22.74 15.32
CA VAL A 126 -5.81 22.06 14.02
C VAL A 126 -4.58 21.19 13.74
N ALA A 127 -3.41 21.52 14.30
CA ALA A 127 -2.24 20.65 14.26
C ALA A 127 -2.41 19.40 15.14
N LEU A 128 -2.99 19.54 16.34
CA LEU A 128 -3.17 18.40 17.23
C LEU A 128 -4.36 17.50 16.84
N TYR A 129 -5.39 18.05 16.18
CA TYR A 129 -6.61 17.32 15.82
C TYR A 129 -6.39 15.99 15.10
N PRO A 130 -5.63 15.90 13.98
CA PRO A 130 -5.37 14.62 13.32
C PRO A 130 -4.64 13.63 14.24
N LEU A 131 -3.75 14.09 15.12
CA LEU A 131 -3.00 13.24 16.06
C LEU A 131 -3.92 12.66 17.14
N VAL A 132 -4.86 13.45 17.66
CA VAL A 132 -5.81 12.99 18.68
C VAL A 132 -6.83 12.00 18.09
N LEU A 133 -7.32 12.25 16.87
CA LEU A 133 -8.14 11.25 16.16
C LEU A 133 -7.37 9.94 16.00
N GLY A 134 -6.10 10.03 15.62
CA GLY A 134 -5.20 8.89 15.52
C GLY A 134 -5.01 8.13 16.84
N ALA A 135 -4.76 8.85 17.93
CA ALA A 135 -4.58 8.27 19.27
C ALA A 135 -5.81 7.47 19.73
N VAL A 136 -6.99 8.07 19.60
CA VAL A 136 -8.26 7.44 19.97
C VAL A 136 -8.54 6.24 19.08
N ALA A 137 -8.21 6.31 17.80
CA ALA A 137 -8.35 5.19 16.88
C ALA A 137 -7.42 4.01 17.21
N ILE A 138 -6.21 4.26 17.73
CA ILE A 138 -5.32 3.20 18.23
C ILE A 138 -5.96 2.52 19.46
N ILE A 139 -6.54 3.29 20.38
CA ILE A 139 -7.26 2.72 21.54
C ILE A 139 -8.46 1.89 21.06
N ALA A 140 -9.26 2.42 20.13
CA ALA A 140 -10.38 1.70 19.53
C ALA A 140 -9.93 0.39 18.87
N SER A 141 -8.80 0.42 18.17
CA SER A 141 -8.16 -0.74 17.56
C SER A 141 -7.71 -1.77 18.60
N ILE A 142 -7.07 -1.34 19.70
CA ILE A 142 -6.69 -2.24 20.80
C ILE A 142 -7.95 -2.92 21.37
N ILE A 143 -9.01 -2.16 21.64
CA ILE A 143 -10.28 -2.73 22.13
C ILE A 143 -10.86 -3.73 21.12
N GLY A 144 -10.84 -3.39 19.82
CA GLY A 144 -11.34 -4.25 18.75
C GLY A 144 -10.60 -5.59 18.63
N THR A 145 -9.31 -5.66 19.00
CA THR A 145 -8.58 -6.94 19.00
C THR A 145 -9.20 -7.97 19.96
N PHE A 146 -9.77 -7.55 21.09
CA PHE A 146 -10.44 -8.47 22.03
C PHE A 146 -11.76 -9.06 21.48
N ALA A 147 -12.31 -8.46 20.43
CA ALA A 147 -13.48 -8.96 19.71
C ALA A 147 -13.12 -9.99 18.63
N VAL A 148 -11.84 -10.14 18.29
CA VAL A 148 -11.36 -11.18 17.36
C VAL A 148 -11.35 -12.52 18.08
N ARG A 149 -12.46 -13.26 18.01
CA ARG A 149 -12.60 -14.59 18.61
C ARG A 149 -13.17 -15.56 17.57
N SER A 150 -12.54 -16.72 17.42
CA SER A 150 -13.00 -17.80 16.55
C SER A 150 -12.94 -19.11 17.32
N GLU A 151 -14.10 -19.77 17.50
CA GLU A 151 -14.16 -21.09 18.16
C GLU A 151 -14.30 -22.24 17.15
N LYS A 152 -14.91 -22.02 15.97
CA LYS A 152 -14.99 -23.00 14.86
C LYS A 152 -15.17 -22.32 13.49
N GLY A 153 -14.12 -22.31 12.67
CA GLY A 153 -14.23 -22.43 11.20
C GLY A 153 -14.43 -21.18 10.34
N ASN A 154 -14.24 -19.95 10.84
CA ASN A 154 -14.23 -18.79 9.93
C ASN A 154 -13.35 -17.64 10.45
N VAL A 155 -12.04 -17.77 10.23
CA VAL A 155 -11.02 -16.80 10.69
C VAL A 155 -11.24 -15.43 10.05
N GLU A 156 -11.57 -15.40 8.75
CA GLU A 156 -11.89 -14.17 8.00
C GLU A 156 -13.01 -13.37 8.71
N ARG A 157 -14.09 -14.05 9.13
CA ARG A 157 -15.18 -13.40 9.85
C ARG A 157 -14.73 -12.80 11.18
N ALA A 158 -13.93 -13.51 11.97
CA ALA A 158 -13.45 -13.03 13.26
C ALA A 158 -12.55 -11.79 13.09
N LEU A 159 -11.70 -11.81 12.07
CA LEU A 159 -10.84 -10.71 11.67
C LEU A 159 -11.66 -9.46 11.27
N TYR A 160 -12.69 -9.63 10.43
CA TYR A 160 -13.58 -8.53 10.05
C TYR A 160 -14.46 -8.02 11.18
N GLN A 161 -14.84 -8.87 12.14
CA GLN A 161 -15.53 -8.44 13.35
C GLN A 161 -14.65 -7.49 14.17
N GLY A 162 -13.37 -7.79 14.34
CA GLY A 162 -12.42 -6.89 15.00
C GLY A 162 -12.30 -5.53 14.31
N LEU A 163 -12.25 -5.54 12.97
CA LEU A 163 -12.24 -4.32 12.16
C LEU A 163 -13.51 -3.48 12.34
N ALA A 164 -14.68 -4.12 12.28
CA ALA A 164 -15.98 -3.46 12.44
C ALA A 164 -16.15 -2.85 13.84
N VAL A 165 -15.78 -3.60 14.90
CA VAL A 165 -15.83 -3.10 16.27
C VAL A 165 -14.90 -1.90 16.45
N SER A 166 -13.67 -1.98 15.92
CA SER A 166 -12.72 -0.86 15.97
C SER A 166 -13.28 0.38 15.28
N GLY A 167 -13.86 0.22 14.09
CA GLY A 167 -14.45 1.32 13.32
C GLY A 167 -15.65 1.97 14.00
N ILE A 168 -16.53 1.17 14.62
CA ILE A 168 -17.69 1.69 15.35
C ILE A 168 -17.23 2.48 16.59
N ILE A 169 -16.26 1.96 17.35
CA ILE A 169 -15.74 2.66 18.53
C ILE A 169 -15.05 3.97 18.11
N ALA A 170 -14.23 3.93 17.06
CA ALA A 170 -13.58 5.12 16.51
C ALA A 170 -14.63 6.17 16.05
N ALA A 171 -15.64 5.74 15.29
CA ALA A 171 -16.73 6.60 14.85
C ALA A 171 -17.44 7.29 16.03
N ILE A 172 -17.81 6.55 17.08
CA ILE A 172 -18.46 7.13 18.27
C ILE A 172 -17.52 8.13 18.97
N ALA A 173 -16.23 7.80 19.08
CA ALA A 173 -15.27 8.63 19.78
C ALA A 173 -14.83 9.88 19.00
N PHE A 174 -14.97 9.91 17.67
CA PHE A 174 -14.61 11.08 16.86
C PHE A 174 -15.51 12.29 17.10
N TYR A 175 -16.79 12.09 17.44
CA TYR A 175 -17.69 13.20 17.72
C TYR A 175 -17.24 14.06 18.92
N PRO A 176 -17.05 13.52 20.14
CA PRO A 176 -16.62 14.33 21.28
C PRO A 176 -15.23 14.96 21.09
N ILE A 177 -14.31 14.29 20.39
CA ILE A 177 -12.99 14.85 20.07
C ILE A 177 -13.12 16.04 19.11
N THR A 178 -13.94 15.90 18.07
CA THR A 178 -14.19 17.00 17.11
C THR A 178 -14.88 18.17 17.80
N ALA A 179 -15.84 17.92 18.68
CA ALA A 179 -16.49 18.97 19.47
C ALA A 179 -15.50 19.67 20.43
N TRP A 180 -14.56 18.92 21.01
CA TRP A 180 -13.57 19.49 21.93
C TRP A 180 -12.54 20.37 21.23
N MET A 181 -12.06 19.97 20.05
CA MET A 181 -10.91 20.64 19.41
C MET A 181 -11.28 21.59 18.28
N MET A 182 -12.42 21.37 17.63
CA MET A 182 -12.78 22.05 16.37
C MET A 182 -14.01 22.95 16.53
N ASP A 183 -14.51 23.14 17.74
CA ASP A 183 -15.59 24.09 17.99
C ASP A 183 -15.06 25.53 17.95
N GLY A 184 -15.79 26.41 17.26
CA GLY A 184 -15.46 27.84 17.15
C GLY A 184 -14.21 28.19 16.33
N ILE A 185 -13.60 27.25 15.60
CA ILE A 185 -12.43 27.54 14.75
C ILE A 185 -12.76 28.53 13.63
N THR A 186 -11.76 29.28 13.17
CA THR A 186 -11.93 30.33 12.16
C THR A 186 -10.86 30.25 11.07
N PHE A 187 -11.23 30.57 9.83
CA PHE A 187 -10.27 30.61 8.72
C PHE A 187 -9.34 31.81 8.81
N LYS A 188 -8.08 31.64 8.37
CA LYS A 188 -7.16 32.76 8.12
C LYS A 188 -7.77 33.63 7.01
N SER A 189 -7.88 34.94 7.27
CA SER A 189 -8.70 35.92 6.53
C SER A 189 -8.99 35.59 5.06
N VAL A 190 -10.27 35.48 4.71
CA VAL A 190 -10.70 35.32 3.32
C VAL A 190 -11.46 36.57 2.92
N ALA A 191 -11.08 37.14 1.77
CA ALA A 191 -11.91 38.11 1.07
C ALA A 191 -13.22 37.42 0.65
N GLY A 192 -14.20 37.42 1.58
CA GLY A 192 -15.49 36.77 1.41
C GLY A 192 -15.82 35.80 2.54
N ALA A 193 -16.90 36.13 3.26
CA ALA A 193 -17.71 35.45 4.28
C ALA A 193 -17.78 33.89 4.31
N ALA A 194 -16.68 33.16 4.17
CA ALA A 194 -16.68 31.72 4.36
C ALA A 194 -16.65 31.41 5.87
N THR A 195 -17.74 30.85 6.39
CA THR A 195 -17.81 30.32 7.75
C THR A 195 -17.03 29.01 7.82
N ALA A 196 -16.22 28.85 8.87
CA ALA A 196 -15.54 27.59 9.13
C ALA A 196 -16.53 26.41 9.22
N PRO A 197 -16.10 25.18 8.91
CA PRO A 197 -16.97 24.02 8.95
C PRO A 197 -17.47 23.80 10.38
N SER A 198 -18.75 23.47 10.52
CA SER A 198 -19.29 23.11 11.83
C SER A 198 -18.68 21.79 12.33
N VAL A 199 -18.67 21.61 13.65
CA VAL A 199 -18.25 20.36 14.31
C VAL A 199 -18.93 19.13 13.68
N ILE A 200 -20.23 19.23 13.40
CA ILE A 200 -20.98 18.12 12.78
C ILE A 200 -20.47 17.80 11.37
N ASN A 201 -20.10 18.81 10.58
CA ASN A 201 -19.62 18.60 9.22
C ASN A 201 -18.23 17.93 9.22
N LEU A 202 -17.33 18.34 10.11
CA LEU A 202 -16.02 17.71 10.27
C LEU A 202 -16.14 16.27 10.80
N TYR A 203 -17.05 16.05 11.75
CA TYR A 203 -17.39 14.71 12.20
C TYR A 203 -17.88 13.82 11.05
N LEU A 204 -18.82 14.32 10.24
CA LEU A 204 -19.31 13.59 9.05
C LEU A 204 -18.17 13.32 8.05
N CYS A 205 -17.21 14.23 7.88
CA CYS A 205 -16.01 13.97 7.06
C CYS A 205 -15.20 12.78 7.60
N SER A 206 -15.01 12.67 8.91
CA SER A 206 -14.30 11.52 9.51
C SER A 206 -15.04 10.18 9.24
N LEU A 207 -16.38 10.20 9.27
CA LEU A 207 -17.19 9.02 8.95
C LEU A 207 -17.10 8.65 7.46
N VAL A 208 -17.04 9.64 6.56
CA VAL A 208 -16.81 9.39 5.13
C VAL A 208 -15.53 8.58 4.93
N GLY A 209 -14.46 8.88 5.67
CA GLY A 209 -13.21 8.10 5.65
C GLY A 209 -13.38 6.62 6.02
N ILE A 210 -14.12 6.35 7.10
CA ILE A 210 -14.43 4.98 7.55
C ILE A 210 -15.26 4.25 6.48
N VAL A 211 -16.25 4.93 5.90
CA VAL A 211 -17.10 4.35 4.84
C VAL A 211 -16.29 4.07 3.57
N VAL A 212 -15.43 5.00 3.14
CA VAL A 212 -14.51 4.79 2.00
C VAL A 212 -13.65 3.55 2.24
N THR A 213 -13.09 3.41 3.44
CA THR A 213 -12.31 2.21 3.81
C THR A 213 -13.12 0.94 3.65
N ALA A 214 -14.32 0.89 4.24
CA ALA A 214 -15.18 -0.29 4.16
C ALA A 214 -15.54 -0.64 2.71
N LEU A 215 -15.84 0.35 1.88
CA LEU A 215 -16.15 0.14 0.46
C LEU A 215 -14.94 -0.37 -0.32
N LEU A 216 -13.75 0.20 -0.12
CA LEU A 216 -12.52 -0.28 -0.77
C LEU A 216 -12.20 -1.72 -0.39
N PHE A 217 -12.41 -2.10 0.88
CA PHE A 217 -12.27 -3.48 1.35
C PHE A 217 -13.20 -4.43 0.58
N VAL A 218 -14.50 -4.14 0.57
CA VAL A 218 -15.51 -4.98 -0.08
C VAL A 218 -15.28 -5.08 -1.60
N ILE A 219 -14.90 -3.97 -2.23
CA ILE A 219 -14.62 -3.95 -3.66
C ILE A 219 -13.38 -4.78 -3.97
N THR A 220 -12.31 -4.64 -3.18
CA THR A 220 -11.08 -5.41 -3.41
C THR A 220 -11.35 -6.91 -3.24
N ASP A 221 -12.05 -7.30 -2.17
CA ASP A 221 -12.48 -8.68 -1.94
C ASP A 221 -13.30 -9.24 -3.11
N TYR A 222 -14.20 -8.44 -3.70
CA TYR A 222 -14.98 -8.85 -4.87
C TYR A 222 -14.10 -9.20 -6.10
N TYR A 223 -13.02 -8.47 -6.32
CA TYR A 223 -12.13 -8.68 -7.46
C TYR A 223 -11.05 -9.74 -7.22
N THR A 224 -10.70 -10.03 -5.96
CA THR A 224 -9.60 -10.94 -5.64
C THR A 224 -10.03 -12.25 -4.98
N SER A 225 -11.24 -12.37 -4.42
CA SER A 225 -11.67 -13.62 -3.77
C SER A 225 -12.22 -14.66 -4.74
N THR A 226 -11.89 -15.94 -4.48
CA THR A 226 -12.38 -17.14 -5.20
C THR A 226 -13.91 -17.30 -5.19
N ARG A 227 -14.59 -16.62 -4.26
CA ARG A 227 -16.05 -16.63 -4.11
C ARG A 227 -16.77 -15.95 -5.27
N PHE A 228 -16.14 -14.98 -5.91
CA PHE A 228 -16.80 -14.09 -6.83
C PHE A 228 -16.47 -14.39 -8.29
N ARG A 229 -17.30 -13.82 -9.17
CA ARG A 229 -17.23 -14.04 -10.62
C ARG A 229 -15.89 -13.64 -11.25
N PRO A 230 -15.21 -12.54 -10.86
CA PRO A 230 -13.93 -12.17 -11.47
C PRO A 230 -12.91 -13.31 -11.42
N VAL A 231 -12.50 -13.74 -10.22
CA VAL A 231 -11.50 -14.80 -10.07
C VAL A 231 -11.92 -16.11 -10.75
N ARG A 232 -13.18 -16.53 -10.59
CA ARG A 232 -13.71 -17.74 -11.24
C ARG A 232 -13.57 -17.69 -12.76
N LYS A 233 -13.77 -16.52 -13.37
CA LYS A 233 -13.59 -16.32 -14.81
C LYS A 233 -12.11 -16.46 -15.22
N THR A 234 -11.17 -16.00 -14.40
CA THR A 234 -9.74 -16.19 -14.66
C THR A 234 -9.34 -17.65 -14.54
N ALA A 235 -9.84 -18.36 -13.52
CA ALA A 235 -9.62 -19.80 -13.38
C ALA A 235 -10.23 -20.59 -14.55
N GLU A 236 -11.44 -20.24 -14.99
CA GLU A 236 -12.09 -20.86 -16.14
C GLU A 236 -11.29 -20.63 -17.44
N ALA A 237 -10.71 -19.43 -17.62
CA ALA A 237 -9.89 -19.09 -18.77
C ALA A 237 -8.63 -19.96 -18.87
N SER A 238 -8.11 -20.48 -17.76
CA SER A 238 -6.97 -21.40 -17.73
C SER A 238 -7.21 -22.69 -18.51
N GLN A 239 -8.45 -23.14 -18.67
CA GLN A 239 -8.78 -24.32 -19.48
C GLN A 239 -8.44 -24.15 -20.97
N THR A 240 -8.28 -22.92 -21.43
CA THR A 240 -7.92 -22.58 -22.82
C THR A 240 -6.45 -22.19 -22.97
N GLY A 241 -5.65 -22.35 -21.91
CA GLY A 241 -4.20 -22.19 -21.89
C GLY A 241 -3.70 -20.91 -21.21
N HIS A 242 -2.37 -20.73 -21.25
CA HIS A 242 -1.65 -19.64 -20.58
C HIS A 242 -2.09 -18.25 -21.08
N ALA A 243 -2.22 -18.08 -22.40
CA ALA A 243 -2.49 -16.78 -23.01
C ALA A 243 -3.86 -16.21 -22.58
N THR A 244 -4.90 -17.04 -22.55
CA THR A 244 -6.25 -16.64 -22.15
C THR A 244 -6.34 -16.35 -20.65
N ASN A 245 -5.59 -17.09 -19.82
CA ASN A 245 -5.45 -16.77 -18.40
C ASN A 245 -4.83 -15.37 -18.20
N ILE A 246 -3.72 -15.06 -18.88
CA ILE A 246 -3.07 -13.75 -18.80
C ILE A 246 -3.99 -12.64 -19.31
N ILE A 247 -4.66 -12.84 -20.45
CA ILE A 247 -5.61 -11.84 -20.97
C ILE A 247 -6.75 -11.59 -19.96
N SER A 248 -7.26 -12.64 -19.31
CA SER A 248 -8.33 -12.51 -18.31
C SER A 248 -7.88 -11.71 -17.10
N GLY A 249 -6.71 -12.01 -16.51
CA GLY A 249 -6.23 -11.30 -15.33
C GLY A 249 -5.90 -9.83 -15.61
N LEU A 250 -5.28 -9.52 -16.76
CA LEU A 250 -5.05 -8.13 -17.19
C LEU A 250 -6.36 -7.36 -17.36
N ALA A 251 -7.35 -7.96 -18.02
CA ALA A 251 -8.65 -7.35 -18.20
C ALA A 251 -9.37 -7.12 -16.85
N GLN A 252 -9.22 -8.04 -15.90
CA GLN A 252 -9.80 -7.90 -14.56
C GLN A 252 -9.11 -6.82 -13.74
N GLY A 253 -7.78 -6.74 -13.77
CA GLY A 253 -7.03 -5.65 -13.13
C GLY A 253 -7.50 -4.29 -13.63
N LEU A 254 -7.66 -4.13 -14.96
CA LEU A 254 -8.18 -2.90 -15.55
C LEU A 254 -9.61 -2.59 -15.07
N GLN A 255 -10.50 -3.58 -15.05
CA GLN A 255 -11.87 -3.42 -14.56
C GLN A 255 -11.94 -3.08 -13.07
N ALA A 256 -11.03 -3.65 -12.26
CA ALA A 256 -10.97 -3.46 -10.81
C ALA A 256 -10.70 -2.00 -10.42
N THR A 257 -10.17 -1.18 -11.32
CA THR A 257 -9.92 0.24 -11.06
C THR A 257 -11.19 1.10 -10.99
N ALA A 258 -12.27 0.67 -11.66
CA ALA A 258 -13.44 1.53 -11.89
C ALA A 258 -14.23 1.85 -10.60
N LEU A 259 -14.56 0.82 -9.81
CA LEU A 259 -15.33 1.01 -8.58
C LEU A 259 -14.54 1.75 -7.48
N PRO A 260 -13.26 1.42 -7.21
CA PRO A 260 -12.44 2.20 -6.29
C PRO A 260 -12.34 3.67 -6.71
N ALA A 261 -12.20 3.96 -8.02
CA ALA A 261 -12.15 5.34 -8.51
C ALA A 261 -13.42 6.11 -8.15
N LEU A 262 -14.59 5.50 -8.37
CA LEU A 262 -15.88 6.09 -8.02
C LEU A 262 -16.01 6.33 -6.52
N VAL A 263 -15.58 5.38 -5.69
CA VAL A 263 -15.59 5.53 -4.23
C VAL A 263 -14.70 6.69 -3.79
N LEU A 264 -13.49 6.82 -4.35
CA LEU A 264 -12.59 7.93 -4.04
C LEU A 264 -13.16 9.27 -4.50
N VAL A 265 -13.73 9.35 -5.72
CA VAL A 265 -14.38 10.56 -6.24
C VAL A 265 -15.54 10.99 -5.33
N LEU A 266 -16.39 10.05 -4.92
CA LEU A 266 -17.50 10.33 -4.00
C LEU A 266 -17.01 10.71 -2.61
N GLY A 267 -15.97 10.06 -2.09
CA GLY A 267 -15.34 10.39 -0.82
C GLY A 267 -14.78 11.81 -0.80
N VAL A 268 -14.03 12.18 -1.84
CA VAL A 268 -13.52 13.54 -2.05
C VAL A 268 -14.67 14.54 -2.15
N LEU A 269 -15.66 14.28 -3.02
CA LEU A 269 -16.77 15.21 -3.25
C LEU A 269 -17.60 15.45 -1.98
N CYS A 270 -17.93 14.38 -1.24
CA CYS A 270 -18.72 14.45 -0.02
C CYS A 270 -17.97 15.21 1.08
N SER A 271 -16.72 14.83 1.37
CA SER A 271 -15.91 15.48 2.40
C SER A 271 -15.63 16.96 2.06
N TRP A 272 -15.30 17.26 0.80
CA TRP A 272 -15.08 18.61 0.33
C TRP A 272 -16.32 19.50 0.47
N LYS A 273 -17.51 19.01 0.07
CA LYS A 273 -18.77 19.75 0.21
C LYS A 273 -19.17 19.95 1.66
N LEU A 274 -19.04 18.92 2.50
CA LEU A 274 -19.36 19.00 3.94
C LEU A 274 -18.51 20.07 4.62
N ALA A 275 -17.22 20.18 4.24
CA ALA A 275 -16.32 21.20 4.76
C ALA A 275 -16.48 22.60 4.11
N GLY A 276 -17.59 22.87 3.42
CA GLY A 276 -17.91 24.20 2.87
C GLY A 276 -17.43 24.46 1.44
N GLY A 277 -16.73 23.51 0.83
CA GLY A 277 -16.23 23.62 -0.54
C GLY A 277 -15.10 24.64 -0.71
N GLY A 278 -14.83 25.04 -1.96
CA GLY A 278 -13.75 25.97 -2.31
C GLY A 278 -12.35 25.44 -1.94
N VAL A 279 -11.40 26.35 -1.71
CA VAL A 279 -10.02 25.98 -1.32
C VAL A 279 -9.98 25.43 0.11
N GLN A 280 -10.87 25.90 0.99
CA GLN A 280 -10.91 25.53 2.40
C GLN A 280 -11.50 24.15 2.66
N GLY A 281 -12.46 23.72 1.83
CA GLY A 281 -13.11 22.42 1.94
C GLY A 281 -12.14 21.23 1.77
N ILE A 282 -10.92 21.48 1.26
CA ILE A 282 -9.87 20.46 1.17
C ILE A 282 -9.51 19.91 2.55
N TYR A 283 -9.59 20.73 3.62
CA TYR A 283 -9.33 20.22 4.97
C TYR A 283 -10.30 19.10 5.36
N GLY A 284 -11.56 19.14 4.90
CA GLY A 284 -12.52 18.06 5.08
C GLY A 284 -12.06 16.74 4.44
N ILE A 285 -11.40 16.80 3.28
CA ILE A 285 -10.75 15.62 2.67
C ILE A 285 -9.69 15.10 3.62
N GLY A 286 -8.85 15.98 4.18
CA GLY A 286 -7.85 15.63 5.20
C GLY A 286 -8.43 14.90 6.41
N VAL A 287 -9.54 15.40 6.96
CA VAL A 287 -10.25 14.73 8.07
C VAL A 287 -10.81 13.37 7.64
N ALA A 288 -11.32 13.24 6.41
CA ALA A 288 -11.74 11.96 5.87
C ALA A 288 -10.56 10.98 5.74
N VAL A 289 -9.38 11.43 5.30
CA VAL A 289 -8.20 10.55 5.24
C VAL A 289 -7.79 10.08 6.63
N MET A 290 -7.83 10.96 7.65
CA MET A 290 -7.58 10.55 9.04
C MET A 290 -8.63 9.56 9.56
N GLY A 291 -9.90 9.74 9.17
CA GLY A 291 -10.96 8.78 9.43
C GLY A 291 -10.68 7.41 8.79
N GLN A 292 -10.14 7.39 7.58
CA GLN A 292 -9.68 6.16 6.92
C GLN A 292 -8.48 5.52 7.63
N LEU A 293 -7.52 6.33 8.10
CA LEU A 293 -6.34 5.86 8.86
C LEU A 293 -6.66 5.36 10.28
N SER A 294 -7.87 5.59 10.76
CA SER A 294 -8.30 5.10 12.07
C SER A 294 -8.26 3.58 12.18
N LEU A 295 -8.42 2.87 11.06
CA LEU A 295 -8.44 1.42 11.00
C LEU A 295 -7.05 0.82 10.75
N THR A 296 -6.01 1.62 10.49
CA THR A 296 -4.68 1.14 10.11
C THR A 296 -4.12 0.13 11.12
N GLY A 297 -4.38 0.30 12.43
CA GLY A 297 -3.88 -0.61 13.46
C GLY A 297 -4.33 -2.06 13.29
N LEU A 298 -5.61 -2.27 12.92
CA LEU A 298 -6.17 -3.59 12.61
C LEU A 298 -5.76 -4.05 11.21
N ILE A 299 -5.73 -3.13 10.23
CA ILE A 299 -5.34 -3.45 8.85
C ILE A 299 -3.91 -4.00 8.79
N VAL A 300 -2.96 -3.41 9.51
CA VAL A 300 -1.60 -3.95 9.65
C VAL A 300 -1.62 -5.36 10.24
N ALA A 301 -2.50 -5.62 11.22
CA ALA A 301 -2.61 -6.96 11.83
C ALA A 301 -3.20 -7.99 10.87
N LEU A 302 -4.18 -7.60 10.05
CA LEU A 302 -4.75 -8.43 8.98
C LEU A 302 -3.73 -8.75 7.90
N ASP A 303 -2.89 -7.77 7.56
CA ASP A 303 -1.86 -7.94 6.55
C ASP A 303 -0.74 -8.87 7.05
N ALA A 304 -0.21 -8.59 8.24
CA ALA A 304 0.85 -9.40 8.85
C ALA A 304 0.40 -10.83 9.20
N PHE A 305 -0.91 -11.08 9.34
CA PHE A 305 -1.44 -12.43 9.53
C PHE A 305 -1.08 -13.35 8.36
N GLY A 306 -1.13 -12.86 7.12
CA GLY A 306 -0.85 -13.66 5.93
C GLY A 306 0.56 -14.24 5.90
N PRO A 307 1.63 -13.42 5.89
CA PRO A 307 3.02 -13.91 5.88
C PRO A 307 3.36 -14.82 7.06
N ILE A 308 2.74 -14.61 8.22
CA ILE A 308 2.95 -15.48 9.40
C ILE A 308 2.37 -16.88 9.13
N THR A 309 1.18 -16.97 8.53
CA THR A 309 0.56 -18.26 8.21
C THR A 309 1.24 -18.96 7.04
N ASP A 310 1.75 -18.18 6.09
CA ASP A 310 2.55 -18.61 4.94
C ASP A 310 3.82 -19.32 5.41
N ASN A 311 4.64 -18.64 6.21
CA ASN A 311 5.84 -19.21 6.84
C ASN A 311 5.53 -20.39 7.76
N ALA A 312 4.38 -20.40 8.45
CA ALA A 312 3.99 -21.54 9.26
C ALA A 312 3.76 -22.79 8.40
N GLY A 313 3.17 -22.63 7.21
CA GLY A 313 3.03 -23.69 6.21
C GLY A 313 4.38 -24.17 5.69
N GLY A 314 5.24 -23.23 5.27
CA GLY A 314 6.58 -23.58 4.78
C GLY A 314 7.44 -24.30 5.82
N ILE A 315 7.40 -23.87 7.08
CA ILE A 315 8.09 -24.56 8.19
C ILE A 315 7.52 -25.97 8.40
N ALA A 316 6.19 -26.14 8.32
CA ALA A 316 5.57 -27.46 8.50
C ALA A 316 6.04 -28.47 7.44
N GLU A 317 6.15 -28.04 6.19
CA GLU A 317 6.65 -28.88 5.09
C GLU A 317 8.13 -29.18 5.20
N MET A 318 8.95 -28.15 5.41
CA MET A 318 10.40 -28.32 5.56
C MET A 318 10.75 -29.24 6.74
N ALA A 319 9.91 -29.26 7.79
CA ALA A 319 10.06 -30.14 8.94
C ALA A 319 9.41 -31.53 8.75
N ASN A 320 8.83 -31.83 7.59
CA ASN A 320 8.07 -33.05 7.30
C ASN A 320 7.01 -33.36 8.39
N MET A 321 6.28 -32.33 8.82
CA MET A 321 5.20 -32.51 9.79
C MET A 321 4.04 -33.30 9.18
N PRO A 322 3.18 -33.94 10.00
CA PRO A 322 2.02 -34.66 9.49
C PRO A 322 1.10 -33.76 8.66
N GLU A 323 0.42 -34.34 7.66
CA GLU A 323 -0.52 -33.65 6.77
C GLU A 323 -1.65 -32.93 7.54
N GLU A 324 -1.99 -33.40 8.75
CA GLU A 324 -2.92 -32.73 9.67
C GLU A 324 -2.49 -31.29 10.02
N VAL A 325 -1.20 -30.98 10.06
CA VAL A 325 -0.68 -29.63 10.31
C VAL A 325 -0.86 -28.75 9.08
N ARG A 326 -0.52 -29.26 7.88
CA ARG A 326 -0.76 -28.57 6.59
C ARG A 326 -2.24 -28.28 6.36
N ASN A 327 -3.11 -29.24 6.70
CA ASN A 327 -4.57 -29.08 6.66
C ASN A 327 -5.11 -27.97 7.58
N VAL A 328 -4.31 -27.51 8.56
CA VAL A 328 -4.62 -26.33 9.38
C VAL A 328 -3.99 -25.07 8.82
N THR A 329 -2.74 -25.11 8.35
CA THR A 329 -2.04 -23.92 7.82
C THR A 329 -2.60 -23.45 6.48
N ASP A 330 -2.95 -24.36 5.56
CA ASP A 330 -3.35 -23.98 4.20
C ASP A 330 -4.67 -23.17 4.17
N PRO A 331 -5.71 -23.51 4.96
CA PRO A 331 -6.87 -22.64 5.08
C PRO A 331 -6.58 -21.28 5.72
N LEU A 332 -5.56 -21.19 6.60
CA LEU A 332 -5.15 -19.92 7.20
C LEU A 332 -4.40 -19.05 6.20
N ASP A 333 -3.51 -19.65 5.41
CA ASP A 333 -2.82 -18.98 4.30
C ASP A 333 -3.81 -18.45 3.26
N ALA A 334 -4.82 -19.24 2.88
CA ALA A 334 -5.86 -18.77 1.97
C ALA A 334 -6.62 -17.53 2.48
N VAL A 335 -6.91 -17.47 3.80
CA VAL A 335 -7.45 -16.26 4.44
C VAL A 335 -6.41 -15.13 4.38
N GLY A 336 -5.14 -15.44 4.66
CA GLY A 336 -3.99 -14.54 4.54
C GLY A 336 -3.89 -13.87 3.17
N ASN A 337 -4.01 -14.60 2.07
CA ASN A 337 -3.92 -14.06 0.72
C ASN A 337 -5.07 -13.10 0.39
N THR A 338 -6.28 -13.42 0.87
CA THR A 338 -7.42 -12.50 0.76
C THR A 338 -7.19 -11.24 1.61
N THR A 339 -6.68 -11.38 2.84
CA THR A 339 -6.40 -10.23 3.71
C THR A 339 -5.28 -9.35 3.16
N LYS A 340 -4.17 -9.95 2.65
CA LYS A 340 -3.08 -9.26 1.95
C LYS A 340 -3.59 -8.42 0.77
N ALA A 341 -4.58 -8.93 0.01
CA ALA A 341 -5.13 -8.18 -1.12
C ALA A 341 -5.94 -6.95 -0.67
N VAL A 342 -6.87 -7.12 0.29
CA VAL A 342 -7.73 -6.01 0.75
C VAL A 342 -6.96 -4.92 1.49
N THR A 343 -5.91 -5.28 2.22
CA THR A 343 -5.02 -4.33 2.92
C THR A 343 -4.20 -3.50 1.94
N LYS A 344 -3.70 -4.11 0.84
CA LYS A 344 -3.05 -3.36 -0.26
C LYS A 344 -4.04 -2.42 -0.94
N GLY A 345 -5.26 -2.87 -1.23
CA GLY A 345 -6.33 -2.03 -1.78
C GLY A 345 -6.62 -0.80 -0.91
N TYR A 346 -6.64 -0.99 0.40
CA TYR A 346 -6.73 0.10 1.37
C TYR A 346 -5.53 1.07 1.32
N ALA A 347 -4.31 0.54 1.29
CA ALA A 347 -3.08 1.35 1.26
C ALA A 347 -3.02 2.23 0.00
N ILE A 348 -3.48 1.71 -1.14
CA ILE A 348 -3.57 2.47 -2.39
C ILE A 348 -4.59 3.59 -2.26
N GLY A 349 -5.80 3.30 -1.76
CA GLY A 349 -6.84 4.31 -1.59
C GLY A 349 -6.45 5.42 -0.62
N SER A 350 -5.78 5.08 0.49
CA SER A 350 -5.31 6.08 1.46
C SER A 350 -4.19 6.93 0.89
N ALA A 351 -3.25 6.33 0.15
CA ALA A 351 -2.16 7.05 -0.48
C ALA A 351 -2.66 8.11 -1.47
N VAL A 352 -3.70 7.80 -2.26
CA VAL A 352 -4.28 8.75 -3.22
C VAL A 352 -4.93 9.94 -2.51
N LEU A 353 -5.76 9.69 -1.48
CA LEU A 353 -6.38 10.77 -0.73
C LEU A 353 -5.33 11.60 0.03
N ALA A 354 -4.33 10.96 0.61
CA ALA A 354 -3.19 11.64 1.24
C ALA A 354 -2.43 12.51 0.24
N ALA A 355 -2.21 12.01 -0.98
CA ALA A 355 -1.53 12.77 -2.03
C ALA A 355 -2.35 13.98 -2.51
N ILE A 356 -3.69 13.90 -2.52
CA ILE A 356 -4.55 15.08 -2.78
C ILE A 356 -4.36 16.14 -1.69
N VAL A 357 -4.28 15.72 -0.42
CA VAL A 357 -4.05 16.63 0.72
C VAL A 357 -2.63 17.23 0.65
N LEU A 358 -1.61 16.42 0.35
CA LEU A 358 -0.24 16.88 0.16
C LEU A 358 -0.15 17.88 -1.00
N PHE A 359 -0.80 17.60 -2.13
CA PHE A 359 -0.84 18.52 -3.26
C PHE A 359 -1.50 19.85 -2.89
N ALA A 360 -2.55 19.82 -2.06
CA ALA A 360 -3.13 21.05 -1.54
C ALA A 360 -2.19 21.81 -0.59
N GLY A 361 -1.44 21.09 0.26
CA GLY A 361 -0.37 21.64 1.07
C GLY A 361 0.71 22.31 0.21
N PHE A 362 1.17 21.65 -0.85
CA PHE A 362 2.11 22.20 -1.83
C PHE A 362 1.60 23.53 -2.42
N LYS A 363 0.34 23.58 -2.87
CA LYS A 363 -0.25 24.83 -3.38
C LYS A 363 -0.33 25.93 -2.33
N ALA A 364 -0.67 25.57 -1.09
CA ALA A 364 -0.80 26.53 0.00
C ALA A 364 0.57 27.09 0.41
N GLU A 365 1.62 26.27 0.37
CA GLU A 365 2.99 26.69 0.64
C GLU A 365 3.53 27.60 -0.47
N LEU A 366 3.30 27.26 -1.76
CA LEU A 366 3.60 28.17 -2.88
C LEU A 366 2.87 29.52 -2.77
N ALA A 367 1.63 29.50 -2.28
CA ALA A 367 0.86 30.72 -2.04
C ALA A 367 1.48 31.60 -0.95
N ALA A 368 2.05 30.99 0.09
CA ALA A 368 2.74 31.69 1.17
C ALA A 368 4.02 32.38 0.67
N GLU A 369 4.71 31.76 -0.29
CA GLU A 369 5.87 32.34 -0.99
C GLU A 369 5.49 33.34 -2.11
N GLY A 370 4.20 33.55 -2.36
CA GLY A 370 3.71 34.48 -3.38
C GLY A 370 3.91 34.03 -4.83
N VAL A 371 4.07 32.72 -5.06
CA VAL A 371 4.32 32.11 -6.38
C VAL A 371 3.02 31.54 -6.99
N VAL A 372 3.06 31.06 -8.24
CA VAL A 372 1.94 30.49 -8.99
C VAL A 372 1.11 29.51 -8.15
N THR A 373 -0.17 29.85 -7.94
CA THR A 373 -1.13 29.02 -7.17
C THR A 373 -2.20 28.36 -8.04
N SER A 374 -2.34 28.81 -9.29
CA SER A 374 -3.31 28.30 -10.25
C SER A 374 -2.68 27.28 -11.17
N PHE A 375 -3.30 26.11 -11.28
CA PHE A 375 -2.87 25.05 -12.18
C PHE A 375 -3.93 24.77 -13.27
N PRO A 376 -4.14 25.69 -14.23
CA PRO A 376 -5.14 25.50 -15.28
C PRO A 376 -4.67 24.44 -16.29
N ILE A 377 -5.52 23.46 -16.60
CA ILE A 377 -5.15 22.31 -17.45
C ILE A 377 -4.86 22.73 -18.90
N ASP A 378 -5.32 23.89 -19.35
CA ASP A 378 -5.02 24.46 -20.66
C ASP A 378 -3.64 25.15 -20.74
N ASP A 379 -2.87 25.21 -19.64
CA ASP A 379 -1.47 25.63 -19.66
C ASP A 379 -0.56 24.51 -20.20
N PRO A 380 0.22 24.76 -21.27
CA PRO A 380 1.16 23.80 -21.82
C PRO A 380 2.18 23.24 -20.82
N ALA A 381 2.67 24.06 -19.87
CA ALA A 381 3.61 23.60 -18.85
C ALA A 381 2.99 22.51 -17.97
N ILE A 382 1.72 22.69 -17.61
CA ILE A 382 0.97 21.76 -16.76
C ILE A 382 0.65 20.49 -17.54
N LEU A 383 0.28 20.58 -18.82
CA LEU A 383 0.09 19.42 -19.70
C LEU A 383 1.38 18.61 -19.86
N MET A 384 2.52 19.27 -20.04
CA MET A 384 3.82 18.59 -20.06
C MET A 384 4.09 17.89 -18.73
N GLY A 385 3.83 18.57 -17.61
CA GLY A 385 3.91 17.98 -16.28
C GLY A 385 3.08 16.71 -16.14
N LEU A 386 1.80 16.76 -16.51
CA LEU A 386 0.87 15.62 -16.47
C LEU A 386 1.42 14.40 -17.22
N LEU A 387 1.95 14.61 -18.44
CA LEU A 387 2.55 13.54 -19.24
C LEU A 387 3.83 12.98 -18.59
N ILE A 388 4.69 13.84 -18.04
CA ILE A 388 5.90 13.41 -17.32
C ILE A 388 5.51 12.62 -16.07
N GLY A 389 4.49 13.05 -15.33
CA GLY A 389 3.99 12.32 -14.16
C GLY A 389 3.46 10.94 -14.51
N GLY A 390 2.67 10.82 -15.59
CA GLY A 390 2.23 9.52 -16.10
C GLY A 390 3.38 8.63 -16.56
N MET A 391 4.35 9.18 -17.29
CA MET A 391 5.59 8.49 -17.68
C MET A 391 6.38 8.00 -16.46
N MET A 392 6.44 8.79 -15.40
CA MET A 392 7.16 8.44 -14.18
C MET A 392 6.61 7.16 -13.56
N VAL A 393 5.28 7.02 -13.50
CA VAL A 393 4.59 5.84 -12.95
C VAL A 393 4.84 4.62 -13.81
N THR A 394 4.67 4.74 -15.13
CA THR A 394 4.83 3.59 -16.04
C THR A 394 6.28 3.11 -16.11
N LEU A 395 7.24 4.03 -16.11
CA LEU A 395 8.66 3.71 -16.07
C LEU A 395 9.05 3.05 -14.75
N PHE A 396 8.55 3.56 -13.62
CA PHE A 396 8.78 2.98 -12.30
C PHE A 396 8.25 1.53 -12.25
N ALA A 397 7.02 1.30 -12.70
CA ALA A 397 6.41 -0.03 -12.73
C ALA A 397 7.20 -0.99 -13.63
N ALA A 398 7.58 -0.55 -14.84
CA ALA A 398 8.34 -1.37 -15.78
C ALA A 398 9.70 -1.81 -15.21
N LEU A 399 10.48 -0.87 -14.68
CA LEU A 399 11.80 -1.19 -14.11
C LEU A 399 11.70 -2.10 -12.88
N SER A 400 10.65 -1.93 -12.07
CA SER A 400 10.39 -2.79 -10.92
C SER A 400 10.08 -4.23 -11.35
N MET A 401 9.29 -4.40 -12.42
CA MET A 401 9.00 -5.73 -12.97
C MET A 401 10.23 -6.38 -13.60
N GLU A 402 10.99 -5.62 -14.39
CA GLU A 402 12.21 -6.15 -15.01
C GLU A 402 13.26 -6.56 -13.97
N ALA A 403 13.35 -5.85 -12.85
CA ALA A 403 14.23 -6.20 -11.74
C ALA A 403 13.89 -7.59 -11.16
N VAL A 404 12.60 -7.86 -10.91
CA VAL A 404 12.15 -9.18 -10.46
C VAL A 404 12.43 -10.24 -11.52
N GLY A 405 12.14 -9.96 -12.79
CA GLY A 405 12.37 -10.92 -13.88
C GLY A 405 13.84 -11.31 -14.03
N ARG A 406 14.77 -10.34 -13.95
CA ARG A 406 16.22 -10.61 -13.96
C ARG A 406 16.64 -11.44 -12.76
N ALA A 407 16.24 -11.04 -11.56
CA ALA A 407 16.63 -11.71 -10.32
C ALA A 407 16.04 -13.14 -10.24
N GLY A 408 14.75 -13.31 -10.55
CA GLY A 408 14.10 -14.62 -10.58
C GLY A 408 14.73 -15.54 -11.62
N GLY A 409 15.09 -15.04 -12.80
CA GLY A 409 15.83 -15.81 -13.80
C GLY A 409 17.18 -16.33 -13.30
N MET A 410 17.89 -15.55 -12.47
CA MET A 410 19.13 -16.02 -11.83
C MET A 410 18.87 -17.12 -10.80
N VAL A 411 17.79 -17.02 -10.02
CA VAL A 411 17.40 -18.07 -9.06
C VAL A 411 17.01 -19.36 -9.78
N VAL A 412 16.22 -19.27 -10.85
CA VAL A 412 15.84 -20.43 -11.68
C VAL A 412 17.07 -21.19 -12.18
N GLU A 413 18.05 -20.50 -12.75
CA GLU A 413 19.27 -21.14 -13.25
C GLU A 413 20.11 -21.77 -12.12
N GLU A 414 20.14 -21.15 -10.94
CA GLU A 414 20.83 -21.71 -9.78
C GLU A 414 20.14 -22.97 -9.23
N VAL A 415 18.81 -22.96 -9.10
CA VAL A 415 18.04 -24.14 -8.67
C VAL A 415 18.26 -25.29 -9.67
N ARG A 416 18.16 -25.02 -10.98
CA ARG A 416 18.45 -25.99 -12.04
C ARG A 416 19.87 -26.54 -11.97
N ARG A 417 20.85 -25.66 -11.72
CA ARG A 417 22.26 -26.05 -11.59
C ARG A 417 22.43 -27.01 -10.42
N GLN A 418 21.87 -26.72 -9.25
CA GLN A 418 21.99 -27.59 -8.08
C GLN A 418 21.32 -28.94 -8.32
N PHE A 419 20.09 -28.99 -8.84
CA PHE A 419 19.43 -30.27 -9.15
C PHE A 419 20.19 -31.11 -10.18
N ARG A 420 20.81 -30.49 -11.19
CA ARG A 420 21.59 -31.19 -12.21
C ARG A 420 22.94 -31.69 -11.67
N GLU A 421 23.65 -30.88 -10.89
CA GLU A 421 25.02 -31.17 -10.45
C GLU A 421 25.08 -31.98 -9.15
N LYS A 422 23.99 -31.95 -8.36
CA LYS A 422 23.86 -32.64 -7.07
C LYS A 422 22.59 -33.50 -7.05
N PRO A 423 22.56 -34.62 -7.79
CA PRO A 423 21.37 -35.48 -7.87
C PRO A 423 20.92 -36.03 -6.51
N GLY A 424 21.84 -36.15 -5.54
CA GLY A 424 21.54 -36.60 -4.17
C GLY A 424 20.53 -35.72 -3.44
N ILE A 425 20.31 -34.47 -3.88
CA ILE A 425 19.26 -33.58 -3.36
C ILE A 425 17.88 -34.16 -3.63
N MET A 426 17.63 -34.66 -4.86
CA MET A 426 16.33 -35.22 -5.23
C MET A 426 16.04 -36.53 -4.50
N ASP A 427 17.08 -37.30 -4.23
CA ASP A 427 17.04 -38.55 -3.44
C ASP A 427 16.96 -38.30 -1.93
N GLY A 428 17.06 -37.04 -1.46
CA GLY A 428 17.06 -36.67 -0.05
C GLY A 428 18.32 -37.08 0.73
N THR A 429 19.40 -37.45 0.02
CA THR A 429 20.67 -37.90 0.61
C THR A 429 21.69 -36.77 0.74
N GLU A 430 21.50 -35.66 0.02
CA GLU A 430 22.32 -34.46 0.06
C GLU A 430 21.46 -33.24 0.38
N GLN A 431 21.96 -32.35 1.22
CA GLN A 431 21.27 -31.10 1.54
C GLN A 431 21.56 -30.04 0.46
N PRO A 432 20.54 -29.32 -0.05
CA PRO A 432 20.74 -28.24 -1.00
C PRO A 432 21.48 -27.06 -0.36
N ASP A 433 22.15 -26.26 -1.19
CA ASP A 433 22.80 -25.02 -0.74
C ASP A 433 21.84 -23.85 -0.85
N TYR A 434 21.15 -23.55 0.26
CA TYR A 434 20.23 -22.42 0.35
C TYR A 434 20.93 -21.05 0.31
N GLY A 435 22.19 -20.98 0.77
CA GLY A 435 22.92 -19.73 0.96
C GLY A 435 23.18 -19.01 -0.36
N THR A 436 23.40 -19.77 -1.43
CA THR A 436 23.63 -19.21 -2.77
C THR A 436 22.38 -18.50 -3.30
N CYS A 437 21.19 -19.11 -3.19
CA CYS A 437 19.93 -18.46 -3.60
C CYS A 437 19.68 -17.18 -2.80
N VAL A 438 19.84 -17.22 -1.46
CA VAL A 438 19.71 -16.03 -0.59
C VAL A 438 20.69 -14.94 -1.01
N SER A 439 21.95 -15.27 -1.31
CA SER A 439 22.96 -14.30 -1.74
C SER A 439 22.59 -13.65 -3.07
N ILE A 440 22.09 -14.42 -4.04
CA ILE A 440 21.64 -13.94 -5.36
C ILE A 440 20.53 -12.90 -5.19
N VAL A 441 19.46 -13.24 -4.46
CA VAL A 441 18.32 -12.33 -4.30
C VAL A 441 18.68 -11.11 -3.46
N THR A 442 19.53 -11.26 -2.44
CA THR A 442 20.03 -10.13 -1.63
C THR A 442 20.80 -9.12 -2.48
N ALA A 443 21.79 -9.59 -3.23
CA ALA A 443 22.63 -8.72 -4.04
C ALA A 443 21.83 -8.06 -5.18
N SER A 444 20.92 -8.82 -5.79
CA SER A 444 20.05 -8.32 -6.86
C SER A 444 19.09 -7.26 -6.34
N ALA A 445 18.38 -7.53 -5.23
CA ALA A 445 17.45 -6.58 -4.63
C ALA A 445 18.14 -5.25 -4.28
N GLN A 446 19.32 -5.30 -3.64
CA GLN A 446 20.06 -4.10 -3.25
C GLN A 446 20.52 -3.27 -4.45
N ARG A 447 20.95 -3.92 -5.54
CA ARG A 447 21.41 -3.23 -6.76
C ARG A 447 20.22 -2.67 -7.54
N GLU A 448 19.19 -3.48 -7.75
CA GLU A 448 18.09 -3.18 -8.67
C GLU A 448 17.09 -2.18 -8.08
N MET A 449 16.94 -2.10 -6.75
CA MET A 449 16.04 -1.12 -6.13
C MET A 449 16.49 0.34 -6.28
N ILE A 450 17.78 0.59 -6.57
CA ILE A 450 18.36 1.95 -6.56
C ILE A 450 17.73 2.82 -7.65
N ILE A 451 17.73 2.36 -8.90
CA ILE A 451 17.27 3.18 -10.03
C ILE A 451 15.79 3.53 -9.89
N PRO A 452 14.86 2.57 -9.69
CA PRO A 452 13.44 2.89 -9.55
C PRO A 452 13.16 3.83 -8.37
N SER A 453 13.85 3.65 -7.24
CA SER A 453 13.67 4.49 -6.04
C SER A 453 14.11 5.94 -6.25
N LEU A 454 15.10 6.19 -7.13
CA LEU A 454 15.59 7.53 -7.42
C LEU A 454 14.68 8.30 -8.39
N ILE A 455 13.89 7.61 -9.22
CA ILE A 455 13.01 8.24 -10.22
C ILE A 455 12.09 9.31 -9.60
N PRO A 456 11.25 9.01 -8.59
CA PRO A 456 10.33 10.00 -8.02
C PRO A 456 11.05 11.17 -7.34
N ILE A 457 12.33 11.03 -6.99
CA ILE A 457 13.12 12.11 -6.38
C ILE A 457 13.74 12.98 -7.46
N VAL A 458 14.49 12.37 -8.38
CA VAL A 458 15.26 13.08 -9.41
C VAL A 458 14.34 13.75 -10.41
N VAL A 459 13.34 13.04 -10.94
CA VAL A 459 12.43 13.59 -11.96
C VAL A 459 11.63 14.77 -11.39
N THR A 460 11.06 14.60 -10.18
CA THR A 460 10.34 15.67 -9.48
C THR A 460 11.23 16.90 -9.25
N THR A 461 12.46 16.70 -8.79
CA THR A 461 13.42 17.79 -8.55
C THR A 461 13.78 18.51 -9.84
N VAL A 462 14.13 17.78 -10.91
CA VAL A 462 14.50 18.36 -12.20
C VAL A 462 13.34 19.15 -12.79
N VAL A 463 12.12 18.62 -12.75
CA VAL A 463 10.94 19.34 -13.26
C VAL A 463 10.65 20.58 -12.43
N GLY A 464 10.78 20.50 -11.10
CA GLY A 464 10.62 21.65 -10.20
C GLY A 464 11.59 22.79 -10.50
N LEU A 465 12.87 22.47 -10.75
CA LEU A 465 13.89 23.45 -11.12
C LEU A 465 13.64 24.10 -12.49
N ILE A 466 12.93 23.43 -13.39
CA ILE A 466 12.59 23.95 -14.72
C ILE A 466 11.32 24.80 -14.68
N SER A 467 10.26 24.32 -14.01
CA SER A 467 8.98 25.01 -13.95
C SER A 467 8.11 24.50 -12.80
N VAL A 468 7.73 25.41 -11.90
CA VAL A 468 6.76 25.17 -10.82
C VAL A 468 5.39 24.73 -11.37
N ALA A 469 4.97 25.31 -12.50
CA ALA A 469 3.71 24.93 -13.15
C ALA A 469 3.77 23.47 -13.66
N ALA A 470 4.86 23.10 -14.33
CA ALA A 470 5.07 21.71 -14.77
C ALA A 470 5.18 20.74 -13.59
N LEU A 471 5.79 21.16 -12.48
CA LEU A 471 5.84 20.37 -11.25
C LEU A 471 4.43 20.07 -10.72
N GLY A 472 3.56 21.07 -10.65
CA GLY A 472 2.18 20.82 -10.22
C GLY A 472 1.41 19.89 -11.18
N GLY A 473 1.63 20.01 -12.48
CA GLY A 473 1.11 19.06 -13.48
C GLY A 473 1.63 17.64 -13.26
N LEU A 474 2.93 17.49 -12.96
CA LEU A 474 3.57 16.21 -12.65
C LEU A 474 2.91 15.55 -11.44
N LEU A 475 2.73 16.29 -10.34
CA LEU A 475 2.10 15.74 -9.13
C LEU A 475 0.68 15.22 -9.42
N ILE A 476 -0.13 15.96 -10.17
CA ILE A 476 -1.47 15.51 -10.57
C ILE A 476 -1.37 14.25 -11.46
N GLY A 477 -0.46 14.23 -12.42
CA GLY A 477 -0.25 13.08 -13.31
C GLY A 477 0.14 11.82 -12.55
N VAL A 478 1.04 11.95 -11.57
CA VAL A 478 1.48 10.85 -10.71
C VAL A 478 0.34 10.32 -9.85
N ILE A 479 -0.48 11.20 -9.26
CA ILE A 479 -1.63 10.80 -8.44
C ILE A 479 -2.64 10.00 -9.29
N VAL A 480 -3.02 10.55 -10.46
CA VAL A 480 -4.08 9.94 -11.29
C VAL A 480 -3.58 8.64 -11.91
N VAL A 481 -2.45 8.65 -12.62
CA VAL A 481 -1.93 7.46 -13.29
C VAL A 481 -1.45 6.42 -12.27
N GLY A 482 -0.82 6.87 -11.19
CA GLY A 482 -0.36 6.01 -10.09
C GLY A 482 -1.49 5.23 -9.45
N PHE A 483 -2.62 5.87 -9.16
CA PHE A 483 -3.81 5.18 -8.66
C PHE A 483 -4.26 4.03 -9.57
N PHE A 484 -4.43 4.30 -10.86
CA PHE A 484 -4.92 3.29 -11.81
C PHE A 484 -3.94 2.13 -11.95
N PHE A 485 -2.63 2.41 -12.04
CA PHE A 485 -1.62 1.36 -12.14
C PHE A 485 -1.50 0.55 -10.85
N ALA A 486 -1.49 1.20 -9.68
CA ALA A 486 -1.37 0.50 -8.40
C ALA A 486 -2.54 -0.46 -8.18
N VAL A 487 -3.78 -0.02 -8.42
CA VAL A 487 -4.98 -0.88 -8.29
C VAL A 487 -4.98 -1.98 -9.34
N MET A 488 -4.71 -1.64 -10.62
CA MET A 488 -4.69 -2.61 -11.70
C MET A 488 -3.69 -3.73 -11.41
N MET A 489 -2.47 -3.38 -11.00
CA MET A 489 -1.43 -4.37 -10.78
C MET A 489 -1.72 -5.24 -9.56
N THR A 490 -2.12 -4.62 -8.45
CA THR A 490 -2.42 -5.34 -7.21
C THR A 490 -3.63 -6.27 -7.35
N ALA A 491 -4.75 -5.77 -7.90
CA ALA A 491 -5.96 -6.57 -8.06
C ALA A 491 -5.80 -7.64 -9.15
N GLY A 492 -5.11 -7.31 -10.26
CA GLY A 492 -4.82 -8.28 -11.32
C GLY A 492 -3.94 -9.43 -10.83
N GLY A 493 -2.85 -9.11 -10.13
CA GLY A 493 -1.99 -10.09 -9.48
C GLY A 493 -2.72 -10.96 -8.46
N GLY A 494 -3.51 -10.35 -7.56
CA GLY A 494 -4.32 -11.11 -6.61
C GLY A 494 -5.41 -11.99 -7.25
N ALA A 495 -5.91 -11.62 -8.42
CA ALA A 495 -6.88 -12.42 -9.16
C ALA A 495 -6.24 -13.66 -9.83
N TRP A 496 -4.99 -13.54 -10.31
CA TRP A 496 -4.25 -14.69 -10.85
C TRP A 496 -3.90 -15.71 -9.77
N ASP A 497 -3.41 -15.24 -8.62
CA ASP A 497 -3.08 -16.08 -7.48
C ASP A 497 -4.28 -16.88 -6.97
N ASN A 498 -5.39 -16.17 -6.69
CA ASN A 498 -6.60 -16.84 -6.22
C ASN A 498 -7.24 -17.73 -7.29
N ALA A 499 -7.01 -17.46 -8.59
CA ALA A 499 -7.42 -18.37 -9.66
C ALA A 499 -6.59 -19.67 -9.65
N LYS A 500 -5.28 -19.60 -9.35
CA LYS A 500 -4.43 -20.76 -9.12
C LYS A 500 -4.92 -21.56 -7.92
N LYS A 501 -5.10 -20.93 -6.76
CA LYS A 501 -5.59 -21.60 -5.53
C LYS A 501 -6.94 -22.29 -5.75
N LEU A 502 -7.87 -21.65 -6.47
CA LEU A 502 -9.17 -22.27 -6.81
C LEU A 502 -9.02 -23.56 -7.64
N ILE A 503 -8.04 -23.62 -8.54
CA ILE A 503 -7.73 -24.82 -9.32
C ILE A 503 -7.04 -25.86 -8.45
N GLU A 504 -6.12 -25.46 -7.57
CA GLU A 504 -5.47 -26.35 -6.60
C GLU A 504 -6.48 -27.05 -5.68
N ASP A 505 -7.56 -26.36 -5.29
CA ASP A 505 -8.69 -26.89 -4.52
C ASP A 505 -9.60 -27.86 -5.30
N GLY A 506 -9.25 -28.18 -6.55
CA GLY A 506 -9.90 -29.22 -7.35
C GLY A 506 -10.78 -28.69 -8.50
N ALA A 507 -10.86 -27.38 -8.72
CA ALA A 507 -11.52 -26.87 -9.92
C ALA A 507 -10.72 -27.24 -11.19
N PHE A 508 -11.43 -27.48 -12.29
CA PHE A 508 -10.84 -27.65 -13.63
C PHE A 508 -9.71 -28.70 -13.75
N GLY A 509 -9.76 -29.75 -12.92
CA GLY A 509 -8.83 -30.88 -12.99
C GLY A 509 -7.78 -30.92 -11.88
N GLY A 510 -7.70 -29.90 -11.01
CA GLY A 510 -6.82 -29.96 -9.84
C GLY A 510 -5.33 -29.75 -10.15
N LYS A 511 -4.50 -29.94 -9.12
CA LYS A 511 -3.03 -29.91 -9.20
C LYS A 511 -2.52 -30.86 -10.30
N GLY A 512 -1.56 -30.39 -11.09
CA GLY A 512 -0.92 -31.14 -12.17
C GLY A 512 -1.69 -31.17 -13.51
N SER A 513 -2.88 -30.57 -13.58
CA SER A 513 -3.61 -30.41 -14.85
C SER A 513 -3.02 -29.33 -15.76
N GLU A 514 -3.38 -29.32 -17.05
CA GLU A 514 -3.00 -28.24 -17.97
C GLU A 514 -3.55 -26.88 -17.51
N ALA A 515 -4.77 -26.86 -16.96
CA ALA A 515 -5.35 -25.64 -16.40
C ALA A 515 -4.54 -25.13 -15.19
N HIS A 516 -4.04 -26.04 -14.35
CA HIS A 516 -3.16 -25.70 -13.23
C HIS A 516 -1.84 -25.10 -13.71
N ALA A 517 -1.18 -25.71 -14.71
CA ALA A 517 0.04 -25.14 -15.29
C ALA A 517 -0.20 -23.73 -15.88
N ALA A 518 -1.35 -23.53 -16.54
CA ALA A 518 -1.74 -22.22 -17.06
C ALA A 518 -1.97 -21.18 -15.95
N SER A 519 -2.61 -21.56 -14.84
CA SER A 519 -2.80 -20.64 -13.70
C SER A 519 -1.51 -20.32 -12.95
N VAL A 520 -0.57 -21.27 -12.83
CA VAL A 520 0.76 -21.01 -12.25
C VAL A 520 1.52 -19.99 -13.09
N THR A 521 1.41 -20.05 -14.42
CA THR A 521 1.98 -19.01 -15.30
C THR A 521 1.32 -17.64 -15.07
N GLY A 522 0.00 -17.62 -14.86
CA GLY A 522 -0.71 -16.38 -14.51
C GLY A 522 -0.21 -15.77 -13.20
N ASP A 523 -0.08 -16.59 -12.17
CA ASP A 523 0.35 -16.17 -10.84
C ASP A 523 1.79 -15.66 -10.84
N THR A 524 2.72 -16.38 -11.48
CA THR A 524 4.13 -15.94 -11.62
C THR A 524 4.29 -14.64 -12.41
N VAL A 525 3.35 -14.30 -13.30
CA VAL A 525 3.26 -12.95 -13.90
C VAL A 525 2.67 -11.93 -12.93
N GLY A 526 1.71 -12.36 -12.11
CA GLY A 526 1.02 -11.60 -11.07
C GLY A 526 1.86 -11.26 -9.83
N ASP A 527 2.90 -12.02 -9.53
CA ASP A 527 3.78 -11.84 -8.38
C ASP A 527 4.52 -10.50 -8.38
N PRO A 528 5.31 -10.14 -9.42
CA PRO A 528 5.91 -8.80 -9.48
C PRO A 528 4.85 -7.69 -9.55
N PHE A 529 3.64 -8.00 -10.03
CA PHE A 529 2.51 -7.06 -10.05
C PHE A 529 2.00 -6.74 -8.64
N LYS A 530 1.66 -7.76 -7.84
CA LYS A 530 0.96 -7.61 -6.55
C LYS A 530 1.88 -7.40 -5.35
N ASP A 531 3.17 -7.75 -5.45
CA ASP A 531 4.09 -7.74 -4.31
C ASP A 531 5.32 -6.84 -4.50
N THR A 532 5.58 -6.37 -5.72
CA THR A 532 6.69 -5.43 -5.98
C THR A 532 6.19 -4.11 -6.56
N ALA A 533 5.80 -4.10 -7.84
CA ALA A 533 5.53 -2.86 -8.57
C ALA A 533 4.25 -2.17 -8.09
N GLY A 534 3.13 -2.89 -8.01
CA GLY A 534 1.82 -2.34 -7.65
C GLY A 534 1.82 -1.63 -6.29
N PRO A 535 2.21 -2.31 -5.19
CA PRO A 535 2.30 -1.68 -3.88
C PRO A 535 3.33 -0.54 -3.81
N ALA A 536 4.49 -0.67 -4.48
CA ALA A 536 5.55 0.34 -4.43
C ALA A 536 5.19 1.66 -5.15
N ILE A 537 4.17 1.67 -6.00
CA ILE A 537 3.63 2.91 -6.57
C ILE A 537 3.06 3.81 -5.47
N ASN A 538 2.53 3.26 -4.37
CA ASN A 538 1.97 4.07 -3.28
C ASN A 538 3.01 4.99 -2.62
N PRO A 539 4.13 4.47 -2.08
CA PRO A 539 5.18 5.32 -1.53
C PRO A 539 5.83 6.20 -2.61
N MET A 540 5.90 5.76 -3.86
CA MET A 540 6.36 6.59 -4.98
C MET A 540 5.51 7.86 -5.16
N ILE A 541 4.17 7.75 -5.14
CA ILE A 541 3.25 8.92 -5.22
C ILE A 541 3.53 9.90 -4.07
N LYS A 542 3.69 9.38 -2.85
CA LYS A 542 3.92 10.19 -1.64
C LYS A 542 5.30 10.86 -1.68
N VAL A 543 6.36 10.15 -2.06
CA VAL A 543 7.71 10.70 -2.23
C VAL A 543 7.70 11.88 -3.21
N ALA A 544 7.07 11.73 -4.39
CA ALA A 544 7.02 12.81 -5.37
C ALA A 544 6.36 14.08 -4.80
N ASN A 545 5.25 13.92 -4.06
CA ASN A 545 4.56 15.05 -3.44
C ASN A 545 5.38 15.70 -2.31
N ILE A 546 6.04 14.91 -1.46
CA ILE A 546 6.87 15.47 -0.37
C ILE A 546 8.12 16.16 -0.92
N VAL A 547 8.79 15.54 -1.90
CA VAL A 547 9.96 16.16 -2.56
C VAL A 547 9.57 17.50 -3.15
N ALA A 548 8.41 17.60 -3.81
CA ALA A 548 7.92 18.85 -4.37
C ALA A 548 7.73 19.94 -3.31
N ILE A 549 7.25 19.60 -2.10
CA ILE A 549 7.13 20.55 -0.99
C ILE A 549 8.52 20.95 -0.46
N LEU A 550 9.41 19.97 -0.26
CA LEU A 550 10.75 20.23 0.29
C LEU A 550 11.63 21.13 -0.58
N ILE A 551 11.47 21.06 -1.90
CA ILE A 551 12.26 21.86 -2.82
C ILE A 551 11.66 23.26 -3.06
N ILE A 552 10.50 23.60 -2.48
CA ILE A 552 9.87 24.93 -2.64
C ILE A 552 10.90 26.06 -2.41
N PRO A 553 11.64 26.10 -1.28
CA PRO A 553 12.60 27.18 -1.02
C PRO A 553 13.77 27.26 -2.02
N ILE A 554 13.94 26.27 -2.90
CA ILE A 554 14.97 26.22 -3.94
C ILE A 554 14.41 26.72 -5.29
N ILE A 555 13.10 26.54 -5.52
CA ILE A 555 12.44 26.79 -6.82
C ILE A 555 11.58 28.08 -6.82
N THR A 556 11.42 28.71 -5.66
CA THR A 556 10.79 30.02 -5.45
C THR A 556 11.83 31.01 -4.98
#